data_AF-A0A699VTB5-F1
#
_entry.id   AF-A0A699VTB5-F1
#
_cell.length_a   1.000
_cell.length_b   1.000
_cell.length_c   1.000
_cell.angle_alpha   90.00
_cell.angle_beta   90.00
_cell.angle_gamma   90.00
#
_symmetry.space_group_name_H-M   'P 1'
#
loop_
_entity.id
_entity.type
_entity.pdbx_description
1 polymer ?
#
loop_
_entity_poly.entity_id
_entity_poly.type
_entity_poly.pdbx_seq_one_letter_code
_entity_poly.pdbx_strand_id
1 'polypeptide(L)'
;MIIALKWIYKVNLDEYGDVLKNKARLVAKEYLQEEGIDFEESFLRVARIKAIRIFITNNASKNMTIYQMDVKTKFLNGELKEEVYVSQPEGFVDPDHPTHVYRLKKALYGLKQDPMA
;
A
#
# COMPACT_ATOMS: atom_id res chain seq x y z
N MET A 1 -5.06 -1.84 17.73
CA MET A 1 -6.50 -1.70 17.45
C MET A 1 -6.97 -2.80 16.47
N ILE A 2 -8.26 -2.91 16.13
CA ILE A 2 -8.76 -3.70 14.97
C ILE A 2 -9.10 -2.73 13.84
N ILE A 3 -8.45 -2.87 12.69
CA ILE A 3 -8.65 -1.98 11.54
C ILE A 3 -9.72 -2.53 10.60
N ALA A 4 -10.74 -1.72 10.31
CA ALA A 4 -11.81 -2.11 9.40
C ALA A 4 -11.34 -2.06 7.93
N LEU A 5 -11.75 -3.05 7.14
CA LEU A 5 -11.40 -3.14 5.71
C LEU A 5 -12.50 -2.61 4.79
N LYS A 6 -12.13 -2.31 3.54
CA LYS A 6 -13.05 -1.98 2.44
C LYS A 6 -12.55 -2.55 1.11
N TRP A 7 -13.49 -3.03 0.28
CA TRP A 7 -13.22 -3.31 -1.13
C TRP A 7 -13.33 -2.05 -2.00
N ILE A 8 -12.33 -1.83 -2.86
CA ILE A 8 -12.36 -0.82 -3.92
C ILE A 8 -12.35 -1.53 -5.26
N TYR A 9 -13.43 -1.35 -6.03
CA TYR A 9 -13.57 -1.87 -7.38
C TYR A 9 -13.25 -0.79 -8.40
N LYS A 10 -12.51 -1.15 -9.46
CA LYS A 10 -12.30 -0.30 -10.64
C LYS A 10 -12.34 -1.15 -11.90
N VAL A 11 -13.22 -0.76 -12.82
CA VAL A 11 -13.18 -1.22 -14.21
C VAL A 11 -12.14 -0.38 -14.95
N ASN A 12 -11.26 -1.04 -15.72
CA ASN A 12 -10.47 -0.42 -16.77
C ASN A 12 -11.16 -0.71 -18.11
N LEU A 13 -11.46 0.36 -18.86
CA LEU A 13 -11.92 0.29 -20.24
C LEU A 13 -10.75 0.57 -21.21
N ASP A 14 -10.92 0.26 -22.49
CA ASP A 14 -10.06 0.74 -23.59
C ASP A 14 -10.55 2.09 -24.17
N GLU A 15 -10.02 2.43 -25.34
CA GLU A 15 -10.35 3.64 -26.11
C GLU A 15 -11.71 3.56 -26.85
N TYR A 16 -12.29 2.37 -26.99
CA TYR A 16 -13.62 2.14 -27.58
C TYR A 16 -14.73 2.05 -26.52
N GLY A 17 -14.34 1.83 -25.25
CA GLY A 17 -15.23 1.72 -24.10
C GLY A 17 -15.45 0.28 -23.63
N ASP A 18 -14.77 -0.70 -24.22
CA ASP A 18 -14.89 -2.12 -23.86
C ASP A 18 -14.05 -2.49 -22.63
N VAL A 19 -14.47 -3.55 -21.92
CA VAL A 19 -13.92 -3.91 -20.60
C VAL A 19 -12.60 -4.67 -20.72
N LEU A 20 -11.49 -3.93 -20.77
CA LEU A 20 -10.13 -4.51 -20.70
C LEU A 20 -9.88 -5.30 -19.42
N LYS A 21 -10.22 -4.75 -18.24
CA LYS A 21 -9.87 -5.38 -16.96
C LYS A 21 -10.66 -4.87 -15.75
N ASN A 22 -11.35 -5.80 -15.09
CA ASN A 22 -11.84 -5.59 -13.73
C ASN A 22 -10.68 -5.68 -12.71
N LYS A 23 -10.68 -4.78 -11.72
CA LYS A 23 -9.73 -4.77 -10.60
C LYS A 23 -10.50 -4.62 -9.29
N ALA A 24 -10.30 -5.56 -8.37
CA ALA A 24 -10.64 -5.39 -6.96
C ALA A 24 -9.36 -5.08 -6.16
N ARG A 25 -9.49 -4.30 -5.09
CA ARG A 25 -8.43 -4.04 -4.11
C ARG A 25 -9.03 -4.10 -2.71
N LEU A 26 -8.37 -4.79 -1.80
CA LEU A 26 -8.67 -4.75 -0.36
C LEU A 26 -7.80 -3.65 0.26
N VAL A 27 -8.43 -2.75 1.02
CA VAL A 27 -7.82 -1.51 1.53
C VAL A 27 -8.22 -1.29 2.98
N ALA A 28 -7.30 -0.82 3.81
CA ALA A 28 -7.58 -0.44 5.19
C ALA A 28 -8.31 0.92 5.27
N LYS A 29 -9.19 1.10 6.26
CA LYS A 29 -9.87 2.38 6.50
C LYS A 29 -8.97 3.33 7.31
N GLU A 30 -8.09 4.03 6.61
CA GLU A 30 -7.08 5.01 7.09
C GLU A 30 -7.57 5.94 8.22
N TYR A 31 -8.84 6.36 8.19
CA TYR A 31 -9.43 7.34 9.11
C TYR A 31 -9.59 6.85 10.56
N LEU A 32 -9.33 5.56 10.84
CA LEU A 32 -9.42 5.00 12.18
C LEU A 32 -8.07 4.96 12.93
N GLN A 33 -6.93 5.13 12.26
CA GLN A 33 -5.61 4.95 12.90
C GLN A 33 -5.11 6.20 13.62
N GLU A 34 -4.79 6.08 14.91
CA GLU A 34 -4.33 7.19 15.76
C GLU A 34 -2.79 7.27 15.85
N GLU A 35 -2.26 8.49 15.81
CA GLU A 35 -0.81 8.77 15.84
C GLU A 35 -0.25 8.61 17.25
N GLY A 36 0.87 7.90 17.40
CA GLY A 36 1.39 7.48 18.70
C GLY A 36 0.67 6.28 19.32
N ILE A 37 -0.31 5.68 18.63
CA ILE A 37 -1.01 4.45 19.06
C ILE A 37 -0.91 3.34 18.01
N ASP A 38 -1.24 3.64 16.74
CA ASP A 38 -1.19 2.68 15.63
C ASP A 38 0.00 2.89 14.68
N PHE A 39 0.81 3.94 14.88
CA PHE A 39 2.06 4.22 14.17
C PHE A 39 2.84 5.35 14.90
N GLU A 40 4.18 5.32 14.87
CA GLU A 40 5.01 6.37 15.49
C GLU A 40 5.26 7.59 14.58
N GLU A 41 5.57 7.39 13.29
CA GLU A 41 5.93 8.49 12.37
C GLU A 41 5.60 8.15 10.90
N SER A 42 4.83 9.00 10.23
CA SER A 42 4.35 8.77 8.85
C SER A 42 5.35 9.25 7.77
N PHE A 43 6.42 8.47 7.58
CA PHE A 43 7.47 8.78 6.59
C PHE A 43 7.06 8.53 5.13
N LEU A 44 6.39 9.51 4.52
CA LEU A 44 6.21 9.66 3.07
C LEU A 44 7.57 9.56 2.34
N ARG A 45 7.93 8.34 1.89
CA ARG A 45 9.25 8.01 1.32
C ARG A 45 9.41 8.46 -0.14
N VAL A 46 8.82 9.61 -0.47
CA VAL A 46 9.00 10.29 -1.76
C VAL A 46 10.40 10.87 -1.81
N ALA A 47 11.26 10.32 -2.69
CA ALA A 47 12.60 10.84 -2.90
C ALA A 47 12.54 12.31 -3.33
N ARG A 48 13.06 13.22 -2.48
CA ARG A 48 12.95 14.67 -2.69
C ARG A 48 13.51 15.04 -4.06
N ILE A 49 12.74 15.78 -4.88
CA ILE A 49 13.09 16.13 -6.27
C ILE A 49 14.50 16.76 -6.39
N LYS A 50 14.94 17.52 -5.39
CA LYS A 50 16.32 18.06 -5.31
C LYS A 50 17.38 16.96 -5.33
N ALA A 51 17.20 15.87 -4.57
CA ALA A 51 18.12 14.73 -4.53
C ALA A 51 18.12 13.94 -5.84
N ILE A 52 16.94 13.73 -6.46
CA ILE A 52 16.83 13.09 -7.78
C ILE A 52 17.60 13.90 -8.83
N ARG A 53 17.44 15.23 -8.85
CA ARG A 53 18.18 16.12 -9.77
C ARG A 53 19.70 16.03 -9.55
N ILE A 54 20.17 16.12 -8.29
CA ILE A 54 21.60 15.98 -7.95
C ILE A 54 22.15 14.63 -8.43
N PHE A 55 21.41 13.54 -8.20
CA PHE A 55 21.80 12.19 -8.66
C PHE A 55 21.92 12.13 -10.19
N ILE A 56 20.92 12.62 -10.93
CA ILE A 56 20.96 12.64 -12.41
C ILE A 56 22.14 13.47 -12.91
N THR A 57 22.34 14.69 -12.40
CA THR A 57 23.44 15.57 -12.80
C THR A 57 24.82 14.95 -12.53
N ASN A 58 25.00 14.28 -11.38
CA ASN A 58 26.26 13.59 -11.04
C ASN A 58 26.54 12.36 -11.92
N ASN A 59 25.50 11.61 -12.32
CA ASN A 59 25.70 10.48 -13.23
C ASN A 59 26.00 10.98 -14.66
N ALA A 60 25.31 12.02 -15.12
CA ALA A 60 25.55 12.65 -16.42
C ALA A 60 26.98 13.22 -16.54
N SER A 61 27.48 13.93 -15.53
CA SER A 61 28.86 14.47 -15.54
C SER A 61 29.95 13.40 -15.46
N LYS A 62 29.60 12.17 -15.09
CA LYS A 62 30.49 11.00 -15.03
C LYS A 62 30.25 10.00 -16.18
N ASN A 63 29.39 10.35 -17.14
CA ASN A 63 28.95 9.50 -18.25
C ASN A 63 28.42 8.11 -17.81
N MET A 64 27.74 8.05 -16.65
CA MET A 64 27.23 6.83 -16.04
C MET A 64 25.79 6.54 -16.47
N THR A 65 25.52 5.30 -16.90
CA THR A 65 24.17 4.83 -17.23
C THR A 65 23.31 4.69 -15.97
N ILE A 66 22.12 5.32 -15.98
CA ILE A 66 21.11 5.14 -14.94
C ILE A 66 20.13 4.05 -15.37
N TYR A 67 19.89 3.08 -14.50
CA TYR A 67 18.85 2.06 -14.65
C TYR A 67 17.70 2.33 -13.68
N GLN A 68 16.46 2.25 -14.17
CA GLN A 68 15.25 2.38 -13.35
C GLN A 68 14.47 1.06 -13.37
N MET A 69 14.05 0.60 -12.19
CA MET A 69 13.20 -0.59 -12.03
C MET A 69 11.96 -0.21 -11.23
N ASP A 70 10.78 -0.28 -11.85
CA ASP A 70 9.51 -0.28 -11.13
C ASP A 70 9.20 -1.70 -10.63
N VAL A 71 9.00 -1.83 -9.32
CA VAL A 71 8.67 -3.11 -8.68
C VAL A 71 7.18 -3.11 -8.42
N LYS A 72 6.43 -3.74 -9.35
CA LYS A 72 4.99 -3.97 -9.20
C LYS A 72 4.70 -4.60 -7.85
N THR A 73 3.70 -4.05 -7.14
CA THR A 73 3.29 -4.54 -5.80
C THR A 73 4.38 -4.53 -4.71
N LYS A 74 5.35 -3.61 -4.78
CA LYS A 74 6.44 -3.52 -3.77
C LYS A 74 5.95 -3.44 -2.32
N PHE A 75 4.93 -2.63 -2.02
CA PHE A 75 4.41 -2.50 -0.66
C PHE A 75 3.67 -3.77 -0.18
N LEU A 76 2.99 -4.53 -1.06
CA LEU A 76 2.45 -5.86 -0.72
C LEU A 76 3.54 -6.93 -0.44
N ASN A 77 4.82 -6.54 -0.43
CA ASN A 77 5.95 -7.34 0.03
C ASN A 77 6.75 -6.66 1.16
N GLY A 78 6.23 -5.58 1.73
CA GLY A 78 6.71 -5.03 3.00
C GLY A 78 6.33 -5.94 4.16
N GLU A 79 7.31 -6.26 5.00
CA GLU A 79 7.06 -6.86 6.31
C GLU A 79 6.53 -5.79 7.26
N LEU A 80 5.51 -6.14 8.03
CA LEU A 80 4.99 -5.29 9.11
C LEU A 80 5.91 -5.47 10.33
N LYS A 81 6.38 -4.37 10.92
CA LYS A 81 7.13 -4.38 12.19
C LYS A 81 6.25 -4.67 13.40
N GLU A 82 4.98 -4.32 13.30
CA GLU A 82 3.99 -4.31 14.37
C GLU A 82 2.88 -5.33 14.07
N GLU A 83 2.23 -5.87 15.10
CA GLU A 83 1.11 -6.79 14.91
C GLU A 83 -0.18 -6.06 14.53
N VAL A 84 -0.53 -6.11 13.25
CA VAL A 84 -1.74 -5.47 12.72
C VAL A 84 -2.88 -6.48 12.61
N TYR A 85 -4.00 -6.18 13.28
CA TYR A 85 -5.23 -6.99 13.24
C TYR A 85 -6.33 -6.25 12.47
N VAL A 86 -7.03 -6.97 11.59
CA VAL A 86 -8.07 -6.41 10.72
C VAL A 86 -9.41 -7.13 10.89
N SER A 87 -10.51 -6.41 10.66
CA SER A 87 -11.84 -7.01 10.56
C SER A 87 -11.89 -8.04 9.42
N GLN A 88 -12.80 -9.00 9.50
CA GLN A 88 -13.10 -9.87 8.36
C GLN A 88 -13.58 -8.99 7.17
N PRO A 89 -13.19 -9.29 5.91
CA PRO A 89 -13.70 -8.56 4.77
C PRO A 89 -15.19 -8.82 4.56
N GLU A 90 -15.89 -7.81 4.04
CA GLU A 90 -17.24 -7.98 3.52
C GLU A 90 -17.25 -9.07 2.43
N GLY A 91 -18.18 -10.02 2.53
CA GLY A 91 -18.23 -11.23 1.70
C GLY A 91 -17.32 -12.40 2.13
N PHE A 92 -16.49 -12.21 3.16
CA PHE A 92 -15.53 -13.22 3.68
C PHE A 92 -15.60 -13.32 5.21
N VAL A 93 -16.81 -13.25 5.78
CA VAL A 93 -17.05 -13.45 7.21
C VAL A 93 -17.31 -14.94 7.47
N ASP A 94 -16.54 -15.51 8.40
CA ASP A 94 -16.72 -16.85 8.94
C ASP A 94 -18.08 -16.94 9.69
N PRO A 95 -19.00 -17.84 9.28
CA PRO A 95 -20.32 -17.95 9.88
C PRO A 95 -20.30 -18.62 11.27
N ASP A 96 -19.33 -19.50 11.53
CA ASP A 96 -19.15 -20.16 12.82
C ASP A 96 -18.40 -19.24 13.80
N HIS A 97 -17.59 -18.32 13.27
CA HIS A 97 -16.78 -17.38 14.03
C HIS A 97 -16.88 -15.91 13.55
N PRO A 98 -18.08 -15.28 13.59
CA PRO A 98 -18.30 -13.94 13.02
C PRO A 98 -17.53 -12.81 13.74
N THR A 99 -17.03 -13.05 14.95
CA THR A 99 -16.25 -12.10 15.75
C THR A 99 -14.74 -12.25 15.63
N HIS A 100 -14.23 -13.25 14.88
CA HIS A 100 -12.79 -13.38 14.64
C HIS A 100 -12.22 -12.21 13.80
N VAL A 101 -10.90 -12.04 13.90
CA VAL A 101 -10.11 -11.02 13.19
C VAL A 101 -8.90 -11.67 12.55
N TYR A 102 -8.43 -11.14 11.43
CA TYR A 102 -7.22 -11.64 10.77
C TYR A 102 -6.00 -10.85 11.21
N ARG A 103 -4.91 -11.54 11.59
CA ARG A 103 -3.59 -10.93 11.76
C ARG A 103 -2.89 -10.82 10.40
N LEU A 104 -2.49 -9.62 10.02
CA LEU A 104 -1.76 -9.38 8.78
C LEU A 104 -0.32 -9.94 8.86
N LYS A 105 0.05 -10.79 7.91
CA LYS A 105 1.44 -11.28 7.72
C LYS A 105 2.24 -10.42 6.73
N LYS A 106 1.53 -9.67 5.90
CA LYS A 106 2.03 -8.69 4.93
C LYS A 106 1.08 -7.52 4.93
N ALA A 107 1.59 -6.38 4.55
CA ALA A 107 0.86 -5.15 4.65
C ALA A 107 -0.20 -4.92 3.55
N LEU A 108 -1.08 -3.96 3.80
CA LEU A 108 -2.24 -3.61 2.99
C LEU A 108 -2.27 -2.10 2.73
N TYR A 109 -2.69 -1.74 1.52
CA TYR A 109 -2.86 -0.34 1.11
C TYR A 109 -3.76 0.42 2.11
N GLY A 110 -3.36 1.63 2.50
CA GLY A 110 -4.09 2.46 3.47
C GLY A 110 -3.80 2.16 4.95
N LEU A 111 -2.72 1.42 5.25
CA LEU A 111 -2.11 1.43 6.58
C LEU A 111 -1.06 2.55 6.64
N LYS A 112 -1.10 3.38 7.68
CA LYS A 112 -0.07 4.42 7.94
C LYS A 112 1.31 3.83 8.29
N GLN A 113 1.35 2.55 8.63
CA GLN A 113 2.56 1.76 8.92
C GLN A 113 3.32 1.31 7.65
N ASP A 114 2.96 1.78 6.45
CA ASP A 114 3.63 1.34 5.22
C ASP A 114 4.99 2.03 5.00
N PRO A 115 6.05 1.26 4.67
CA PRO A 115 7.29 1.83 4.16
C PRO A 115 7.14 2.63 2.84
N MET A 116 5.94 2.71 2.27
CA MET A 116 5.58 3.43 1.04
C MET A 116 4.26 4.23 1.12
N ALA A 117 3.69 4.46 2.32
CA ALA A 117 2.55 5.34 2.54
C ALA A 117 2.95 6.82 2.54
#